data_AF-A0AAW9E970-F1
#
_entry.id   AF-A0AAW9E970-F1
#
_cell.length_a   1.000
_cell.length_b   1.000
_cell.length_c   1.000
_cell.angle_alpha   90.00
_cell.angle_beta   90.00
_cell.angle_gamma   90.00
#
_symmetry.space_group_name_H-M   'P 1'
#
loop_
_entity.id
_entity.type
_entity.pdbx_description
1 polymer ?
#
loop_
_entity_poly.entity_id
_entity_poly.type
_entity_poly.pdbx_seq_one_letter_code
_entity_poly.pdbx_strand_id
1 'polypeptide(L)'
;TIEAPPAEFLSLSDLFTKTYEHEKFITAEINKLAHLAMTTQDYSTFNFLQWYVAEQHEEEKLFKSILDKLAMVGDGGKALFLLDKDLSALSTSAHI
;
A
#
# COMPACT_ATOMS: atom_id res chain seq x y z
N THR A 1 -21.91 3.45 -6.66
CA THR A 1 -21.01 3.68 -7.80
C THR A 1 -19.62 3.92 -7.25
N ILE A 2 -18.58 3.37 -7.87
CA ILE A 2 -17.20 3.66 -7.46
C ILE A 2 -16.81 5.00 -8.08
N GLU A 3 -16.31 5.92 -7.27
CA GLU A 3 -15.85 7.23 -7.75
C GLU A 3 -14.58 7.09 -8.58
N ALA A 4 -14.40 8.00 -9.54
CA ALA A 4 -13.17 8.02 -10.33
C ALA A 4 -11.97 8.32 -9.43
N PRO A 5 -10.83 7.62 -9.60
CA PRO A 5 -9.64 7.90 -8.82
C PRO A 5 -9.11 9.31 -9.14
N PRO A 6 -8.44 9.98 -8.19
CA PRO A 6 -7.75 11.23 -8.46
C PRO A 6 -6.72 11.05 -9.58
N ALA A 7 -6.72 11.95 -10.56
CA ALA A 7 -5.77 11.94 -11.69
C ALA A 7 -4.67 13.00 -11.57
N GLU A 8 -4.82 13.94 -10.62
CA GLU A 8 -3.88 15.05 -10.41
C GLU A 8 -3.17 14.88 -9.07
N PHE A 9 -1.84 14.91 -9.11
CA PHE A 9 -0.96 14.81 -7.94
C PHE A 9 0.06 15.94 -8.00
N LEU A 10 0.36 16.53 -6.85
CA LEU A 10 1.25 17.70 -6.79
C LEU A 10 2.71 17.32 -7.02
N SER A 11 3.09 16.10 -6.64
CA SER A 11 4.43 15.55 -6.83
C SER A 11 4.38 14.03 -6.71
N LEU A 12 5.51 13.37 -7.02
CA LEU A 12 5.65 11.93 -6.80
C LEU A 12 5.55 11.57 -5.30
N SER A 13 6.04 12.45 -4.43
CA SER A 13 5.91 12.31 -2.98
C SER A 13 4.44 12.40 -2.54
N ASP A 14 3.67 13.33 -3.11
CA ASP A 14 2.23 13.45 -2.84
C ASP A 14 1.46 12.20 -3.30
N LEU A 15 1.78 11.66 -4.48
CA LEU A 15 1.21 10.40 -4.97
C LEU A 15 1.46 9.25 -3.99
N PHE A 16 2.72 8.95 -3.65
CA PHE A 16 3.04 7.83 -2.75
C PHE A 16 2.52 8.04 -1.33
N THR A 17 2.42 9.28 -0.85
CA THR A 17 1.81 9.59 0.44
C THR A 17 0.33 9.26 0.42
N LYS A 18 -0.39 9.67 -0.64
CA LYS A 18 -1.80 9.32 -0.81
C LYS A 18 -2.01 7.82 -0.95
N THR A 19 -1.15 7.12 -1.69
CA THR A 19 -1.24 5.65 -1.81
C THR A 19 -1.02 4.97 -0.46
N TYR A 20 -0.02 5.38 0.33
CA TYR A 20 0.21 4.81 1.66
C TYR A 20 -0.96 5.05 2.62
N GLU A 21 -1.58 6.24 2.60
CA GLU A 21 -2.79 6.49 3.40
C GLU A 21 -3.98 5.65 2.91
N HIS A 22 -4.08 5.38 1.61
CA HIS A 22 -5.08 4.46 1.07
C HIS A 22 -4.85 3.02 1.53
N GLU A 23 -3.60 2.54 1.55
CA GLU A 23 -3.28 1.20 2.07
C GLU A 23 -3.61 1.06 3.55
N LYS A 24 -3.28 2.06 4.37
CA LYS A 24 -3.69 2.08 5.79
C LYS A 24 -5.20 2.04 5.96
N PHE A 25 -5.95 2.69 5.06
CA PHE A 25 -7.41 2.60 5.04
C PHE A 25 -7.86 1.18 4.72
N ILE A 26 -7.31 0.53 3.69
CA ILE A 26 -7.63 -0.86 3.35
C ILE A 26 -7.30 -1.80 4.52
N THR A 27 -6.13 -1.67 5.13
CA THR A 27 -5.74 -2.45 6.32
C THR A 27 -6.74 -2.29 7.45
N ALA A 28 -7.22 -1.07 7.71
CA ALA A 28 -8.23 -0.82 8.73
C ALA A 28 -9.57 -1.51 8.39
N GLU A 29 -10.00 -1.50 7.13
CA GLU A 29 -11.22 -2.18 6.69
C GLU A 29 -11.10 -3.71 6.75
N ILE A 30 -9.96 -4.29 6.34
CA ILE A 30 -9.69 -5.72 6.47
C ILE A 30 -9.71 -6.15 7.94
N ASN A 31 -9.10 -5.38 8.84
CA ASN A 31 -9.14 -5.67 10.27
C ASN A 31 -10.56 -5.59 10.85
N LYS A 32 -11.37 -4.62 10.40
CA LYS A 32 -12.79 -4.55 10.79
C LYS A 32 -13.58 -5.77 10.32
N LEU A 33 -13.35 -6.22 9.08
CA LEU A 33 -13.99 -7.42 8.54
C LEU A 33 -13.56 -8.67 9.31
N ALA A 34 -12.27 -8.82 9.61
CA ALA A 34 -11.76 -9.94 10.39
C ALA A 34 -12.33 -9.95 11.81
N HIS A 35 -12.39 -8.79 12.46
CA HIS A 35 -13.01 -8.64 13.77
C HIS A 35 -14.51 -8.98 13.75
N LEU A 36 -15.24 -8.51 12.73
CA LEU A 36 -16.65 -8.84 12.56
C LEU A 36 -16.84 -10.35 12.38
N ALA A 37 -16.10 -10.98 11.48
CA ALA A 37 -16.17 -12.43 11.25
C ALA A 37 -15.88 -13.23 12.54
N MET A 38 -14.88 -12.81 13.32
CA MET A 38 -14.55 -13.44 14.60
C MET A 38 -15.68 -13.26 15.63
N THR A 39 -16.23 -12.06 15.77
CA THR A 39 -17.28 -11.75 16.75
C THR A 39 -18.63 -12.38 16.40
N THR A 40 -18.92 -12.59 15.11
CA THR A 40 -20.09 -13.34 14.64
C THR A 40 -19.86 -14.84 14.58
N GLN A 41 -18.69 -15.33 15.01
CA GLN A 41 -18.30 -16.75 14.97
C GLN A 41 -18.28 -17.35 13.56
N ASP A 42 -18.11 -16.52 12.53
CA ASP A 42 -17.86 -16.96 11.16
C ASP A 42 -16.37 -17.26 10.98
N TYR A 43 -15.96 -18.44 11.49
CA TYR A 43 -14.57 -18.88 11.43
C TYR A 43 -14.10 -19.15 9.99
N SER A 44 -15.01 -19.45 9.06
CA SER A 44 -14.65 -19.66 7.65
C SER A 44 -14.21 -18.35 7.01
N THR A 45 -15.00 -17.29 7.17
CA THR A 45 -14.66 -15.95 6.67
C THR A 45 -13.45 -15.40 7.40
N PHE A 46 -13.34 -15.60 8.72
CA PHE A 46 -12.14 -15.20 9.46
C PHE A 46 -10.86 -15.86 8.94
N ASN A 47 -10.90 -17.17 8.66
CA ASN A 47 -9.77 -17.90 8.09
C ASN A 47 -9.44 -17.42 6.67
N PHE A 48 -10.46 -17.18 5.84
CA PHE A 48 -10.29 -16.60 4.50
C PHE A 48 -9.60 -15.22 4.54
N LEU A 49 -9.99 -14.36 5.49
CA LEU A 49 -9.42 -13.02 5.64
C LEU A 49 -7.97 -13.01 6.13
N GLN A 50 -7.43 -14.12 6.66
CA GLN A 50 -6.04 -14.17 7.13
C GLN A 50 -5.03 -13.92 6.01
N TRP A 51 -5.34 -14.36 4.78
CA TRP A 51 -4.48 -14.07 3.62
C TRP A 51 -4.39 -12.56 3.38
N TYR A 52 -5.52 -11.85 3.41
CA TYR A 52 -5.56 -10.39 3.24
C TYR A 52 -4.87 -9.65 4.39
N VAL A 53 -4.99 -10.14 5.63
CA VAL A 53 -4.27 -9.57 6.78
C VAL A 53 -2.76 -9.68 6.59
N ALA A 54 -2.27 -10.83 6.09
CA ALA A 54 -0.86 -11.02 5.79
C ALA A 54 -0.39 -10.15 4.62
N GLU A 55 -1.20 -10.04 3.56
CA GLU A 55 -0.89 -9.22 2.39
C GLU A 55 -0.75 -7.73 2.75
N GLN A 56 -1.69 -7.18 3.53
CA GLN A 56 -1.63 -5.79 3.97
C GLN A 56 -0.39 -5.48 4.81
N HIS A 57 0.19 -6.46 5.51
CA HIS A 57 1.46 -6.28 6.22
C HIS A 57 2.63 -6.02 5.26
N GLU A 58 2.69 -6.76 4.15
CA GLU A 58 3.73 -6.60 3.15
C GLU A 58 3.51 -5.30 2.33
N GLU A 59 2.27 -4.98 1.99
CA GLU A 59 1.92 -3.73 1.28
C GLU A 59 2.30 -2.49 2.09
N GLU A 60 1.92 -2.40 3.37
CA GLU A 60 2.27 -1.24 4.20
C GLU A 60 3.80 -1.08 4.34
N LYS A 61 4.52 -2.19 4.47
CA LYS A 61 5.98 -2.19 4.53
C LYS A 61 6.60 -1.71 3.22
N LEU A 62 6.07 -2.17 2.08
CA LEU A 62 6.50 -1.75 0.77
C LEU A 62 6.34 -0.24 0.59
N PHE A 63 5.13 0.29 0.79
CA PHE A 63 4.84 1.71 0.59
C PHE A 63 5.57 2.60 1.58
N LYS A 64 5.70 2.17 2.84
CA LYS A 64 6.54 2.89 3.81
C LYS A 64 8.00 2.96 3.38
N SER A 65 8.55 1.86 2.86
CA SER A 65 9.94 1.85 2.37
C SER A 65 10.15 2.81 1.19
N ILE A 66 9.15 2.95 0.31
CA ILE A 66 9.19 3.89 -0.81
C ILE A 66 9.16 5.34 -0.30
N LEU A 67 8.29 5.64 0.68
CA LEU A 67 8.23 6.96 1.31
C LEU A 67 9.52 7.33 2.04
N ASP A 68 10.11 6.38 2.77
CA ASP A 68 11.38 6.61 3.47
C ASP A 68 12.51 6.92 2.46
N LYS A 69 12.55 6.21 1.32
CA LYS A 69 13.47 6.52 0.22
C LYS A 69 13.22 7.90 -0.36
N LEU A 70 11.97 8.25 -0.64
CA LEU A 70 11.60 9.58 -1.14
C LEU A 70 12.06 10.69 -0.18
N ALA A 71 11.85 10.51 1.12
CA ALA A 71 12.29 11.45 2.15
C ALA A 71 13.82 11.58 2.22
N MET A 72 14.55 10.47 2.01
CA MET A 72 16.02 10.48 2.01
C MET A 72 16.63 11.19 0.81
N VAL A 73 16.07 11.02 -0.38
CA VAL A 73 16.71 11.49 -1.62
C VAL A 73 16.23 12.90 -2.03
N GLY A 74 15.09 13.36 -1.49
CA GLY A 74 14.54 14.71 -1.70
C GLY A 74 14.05 14.96 -3.14
N ASP A 75 13.75 16.21 -3.48
CA ASP A 75 13.11 16.60 -4.76
C ASP A 75 14.09 16.81 -5.93
N GLY A 76 15.32 16.33 -5.83
CA GLY A 76 16.32 16.49 -6.90
C GLY A 76 16.06 15.54 -8.09
N GLY A 77 16.29 15.97 -9.33
CA GLY A 77 16.07 15.10 -10.52
C GLY A 77 16.83 13.77 -10.53
N LYS A 78 17.98 13.67 -9.83
CA LYS A 78 18.70 12.40 -9.63
C LYS A 78 17.98 11.44 -8.67
N ALA A 79 17.18 11.99 -7.74
CA ALA A 79 16.38 11.23 -6.78
C ALA A 79 15.28 10.45 -7.47
N LEU A 80 14.55 11.14 -8.35
CA LEU A 80 13.45 10.57 -9.13
C LEU A 80 13.94 9.46 -10.05
N PHE A 81 15.13 9.60 -10.64
CA PHE A 81 15.72 8.56 -11.48
C PHE A 81 16.11 7.30 -10.69
N LEU A 82 16.66 7.45 -9.49
CA LEU A 82 16.98 6.31 -8.63
C LEU A 82 15.71 5.59 -8.15
N LEU A 83 14.67 6.36 -7.83
CA LEU A 83 13.39 5.81 -7.42
C LEU A 83 12.69 5.05 -8.57
N ASP A 84 12.69 5.60 -9.79
CA ASP A 84 12.14 4.94 -10.98
C ASP A 84 12.80 3.58 -11.23
N LYS A 85 14.13 3.51 -11.08
CA LYS A 85 14.89 2.27 -11.19
C LYS A 85 14.53 1.26 -10.08
N ASP A 86 14.38 1.73 -8.85
CA ASP A 86 13.99 0.88 -7.71
C ASP A 86 12.55 0.35 -7.86
N LEU A 87 11.62 1.19 -8.33
CA LEU A 87 10.23 0.80 -8.62
C LEU A 87 10.16 -0.22 -9.77
N SER A 88 10.97 -0.04 -10.81
CA SER A 88 11.09 -1.02 -11.89
C SER A 88 11.57 -2.38 -11.37
N ALA A 89 12.57 -2.39 -10.48
CA ALA A 89 13.03 -3.62 -9.84
C ALA A 89 11.96 -4.27 -8.95
N LEU A 90 11.20 -3.47 -8.18
CA LEU A 90 10.08 -3.96 -7.37
C LEU A 90 8.97 -4.60 -8.22
N SER A 91 8.63 -4.00 -9.36
CA SER A 91 7.63 -4.58 -10.29
C SER A 91 8.05 -5.95 -10.85
N THR A 92 9.36 -6.20 -10.94
CA THR A 92 9.89 -7.47 -11.44
C THR A 92 9.80 -8.56 -10.37
N SER A 93 9.92 -8.19 -9.09
CA SER A 93 9.76 -9.12 -7.96
C SER A 93 8.29 -9.43 -7.63
N ALA A 94 7.35 -8.54 -7.94
CA ALA A 94 5.91 -8.77 -7.74
C ALA A 94 5.29 -9.76 -8.76
N HIS A 95 6.06 -10.19 -9.78
CA HIS A 95 5.60 -11.07 -10.86
C HIS A 95 6.17 -12.52 -10.81
N ILE A 96 6.70 -12.97 -9.66
CA ILE A 96 7.17 -14.35 -9.47
C ILE A 96 6.45 -15.01 -8.29
#